data_AF-A0A7R6Z6H3-F1
#
_entry.id   AF-A0A7R6Z6H3-F1
#
_cell.length_a   1.000
_cell.length_b   1.000
_cell.length_c   1.000
_cell.angle_alpha   90.00
_cell.angle_beta   90.00
_cell.angle_gamma   90.00
#
_symmetry.space_group_name_H-M   'P 1'
#
loop_
_entity.id
_entity.type
_entity.pdbx_description
1 polymer ?
#
loop_
_entity_poly.entity_id
_entity_poly.type
_entity_poly.pdbx_seq_one_letter_code
_entity_poly.pdbx_strand_id
1 'polypeptide(L)'
;MPALEFKDISDLIAKWISIIAAILGGFIWLNTYVDSKRDEISGRQQESIKFFREYNSPESLKLRQEFFDVKLATRSEVDQKLSSLRGDTNAAMAQAEHLIRSTAMKIIIDQKKGFDMRRLIEMFDQVEACVDLNVCDRDVIYRFFNADAYEIRYILMDFIDQIKLTRPGFGKGIDALSYKPKD
;
A
#
# COMPACT_ATOMS: atom_id res chain seq x y z
N MET A 1 -28.47 -3.04 27.38
CA MET A 1 -27.88 -2.64 26.09
C MET A 1 -26.37 -2.83 26.22
N PRO A 2 -25.73 -3.82 25.58
CA PRO A 2 -24.28 -3.91 25.67
C PRO A 2 -23.68 -2.80 24.82
N ALA A 3 -22.89 -1.93 25.46
CA ALA A 3 -22.03 -0.99 24.78
C ALA A 3 -20.99 -1.77 23.97
N LEU A 4 -20.59 -1.25 22.81
CA LEU A 4 -19.45 -1.76 22.05
C LEU A 4 -18.23 -1.86 22.99
N GLU A 5 -17.60 -3.03 23.05
CA GLU A 5 -16.33 -3.15 23.76
C GLU A 5 -15.26 -2.36 23.01
N PHE A 6 -14.42 -1.63 23.75
CA PHE A 6 -13.31 -0.84 23.22
C PHE A 6 -12.38 -1.66 22.29
N LYS A 7 -12.38 -2.99 22.48
CA LYS A 7 -11.60 -3.96 21.71
C LYS A 7 -12.02 -4.05 20.25
N ASP A 8 -13.31 -3.99 19.92
CA ASP A 8 -13.77 -4.14 18.53
C ASP A 8 -13.48 -2.87 17.70
N ILE A 9 -13.58 -1.71 18.34
CA ILE A 9 -13.19 -0.41 17.76
C ILE A 9 -11.66 -0.36 17.61
N SER A 10 -10.94 -0.88 18.61
CA SER A 10 -9.48 -1.02 18.57
C SER A 10 -9.02 -1.95 17.46
N ASP A 11 -9.66 -3.10 17.23
CA ASP A 11 -9.26 -4.05 16.18
C ASP A 11 -9.55 -3.52 14.77
N LEU A 12 -10.62 -2.73 14.62
CA LEU A 12 -10.85 -1.98 13.39
C LEU A 12 -9.75 -0.94 13.19
N ILE A 13 -9.47 -0.09 14.19
CA ILE A 13 -8.46 0.97 14.13
C ILE A 13 -7.03 0.43 14.00
N ALA A 14 -6.71 -0.71 14.63
CA ALA A 14 -5.40 -1.35 14.60
C ALA A 14 -5.06 -1.90 13.21
N LYS A 15 -6.05 -2.30 12.41
CA LYS A 15 -5.84 -2.61 10.98
C LYS A 15 -5.47 -1.38 10.14
N TRP A 16 -5.66 -0.16 10.66
CA TRP A 16 -5.45 1.10 9.93
C TRP A 16 -4.23 1.91 10.41
N ILE A 17 -3.72 1.67 11.62
CA ILE A 17 -2.57 2.40 12.18
C ILE A 17 -1.30 1.57 11.95
N SER A 18 -0.64 1.78 10.82
CA SER A 18 0.81 1.61 10.75
C SER A 18 1.38 2.61 9.76
N ILE A 19 2.63 3.04 9.94
CA ILE A 19 3.42 3.81 8.96
C ILE A 19 3.25 5.35 9.01
N ILE A 20 3.62 5.99 10.13
CA ILE A 20 4.18 7.37 10.07
C ILE A 20 5.62 7.36 10.61
N ALA A 21 5.92 6.56 11.63
CA ALA A 21 7.27 6.47 12.20
C ALA A 21 8.32 5.81 11.27
N ALA A 22 7.92 4.95 10.35
CA ALA A 22 8.86 4.23 9.47
C ALA A 22 9.41 5.11 8.33
N ILE A 23 8.66 6.13 7.88
CA ILE A 23 8.99 6.94 6.70
C ILE A 23 10.23 7.82 6.96
N LEU A 24 10.31 8.45 8.13
CA LEU A 24 11.43 9.35 8.45
C LEU A 24 12.64 8.61 9.03
N GLY A 25 12.43 7.58 9.85
CA GLY A 25 13.52 6.82 10.47
C GLY A 25 14.28 5.91 9.50
N GLY A 26 13.57 5.27 8.56
CA GLY A 26 14.17 4.38 7.58
C GLY A 26 15.06 5.11 6.57
N PHE A 27 14.65 6.31 6.14
CA PHE A 27 15.39 7.08 5.13
C PHE A 27 16.76 7.54 5.64
N ILE A 28 16.83 8.06 6.88
CA ILE A 28 18.08 8.53 7.48
C ILE A 28 19.02 7.35 7.77
N TRP A 29 18.50 6.27 8.38
CA TRP A 29 19.32 5.09 8.69
C TRP A 29 19.89 4.44 7.43
N LEU A 30 19.07 4.30 6.37
CA LEU A 30 19.51 3.62 5.16
C LEU A 30 20.56 4.41 4.39
N ASN A 31 20.43 5.74 4.27
CA ASN A 31 21.44 6.52 3.55
C ASN A 31 22.80 6.50 4.27
N THR A 32 22.82 6.66 5.59
CA THR A 32 24.08 6.60 6.36
C THR A 32 24.68 5.19 6.36
N TYR A 33 23.85 4.14 6.42
CA TYR A 33 24.31 2.76 6.38
C TYR A 33 24.85 2.37 5.00
N VAL A 34 24.16 2.73 3.92
CA VAL A 34 24.58 2.43 2.54
C VAL A 34 25.85 3.16 2.17
N ASP A 35 26.00 4.43 2.57
CA ASP A 35 27.20 5.20 2.27
C ASP A 35 28.42 4.68 3.05
N SER A 36 28.24 4.18 4.27
CA SER A 36 29.33 3.59 5.08
C SER A 36 29.70 2.16 4.70
N LYS A 37 28.82 1.44 3.98
CA LYS A 37 29.00 0.02 3.63
C LYS A 37 28.95 -0.27 2.13
N ARG A 38 29.11 0.77 1.30
CA ARG A 38 28.94 0.69 -0.16
C ARG A 38 29.76 -0.43 -0.83
N ASP A 39 30.97 -0.69 -0.33
CA ASP A 39 31.88 -1.70 -0.85
C ASP A 39 31.53 -3.14 -0.40
N GLU A 40 30.66 -3.28 0.60
CA GLU A 40 30.21 -4.57 1.16
C GLU A 40 28.82 -4.98 0.64
N ILE A 41 28.09 -4.08 -0.03
CA ILE A 41 26.74 -4.32 -0.54
C ILE A 41 26.83 -4.93 -1.94
N SER A 42 26.14 -6.06 -2.15
CA SER A 42 26.10 -6.71 -3.47
C SER A 42 25.43 -5.84 -4.53
N GLY A 43 25.76 -6.04 -5.81
CA GLY A 43 25.12 -5.31 -6.91
C GLY A 43 23.59 -5.37 -6.88
N ARG A 44 23.03 -6.53 -6.51
CA ARG A 44 21.56 -6.71 -6.38
C ARG A 44 20.94 -5.86 -5.27
N GLN A 45 21.62 -5.78 -4.14
CA GLN A 45 21.17 -4.94 -3.02
C GLN A 45 21.28 -3.45 -3.38
N GLN A 46 22.32 -3.04 -4.13
CA GLN A 46 22.43 -1.68 -4.64
C GLN A 46 21.26 -1.33 -5.58
N GLU A 47 20.86 -2.22 -6.49
CA GLU A 47 19.69 -2.01 -7.34
C GLU A 47 18.39 -1.94 -6.52
N SER A 48 18.19 -2.80 -5.52
CA SER A 48 17.04 -2.72 -4.62
C SER A 48 16.96 -1.37 -3.89
N ILE A 49 18.10 -0.83 -3.47
CA ILE A 49 18.18 0.47 -2.79
C ILE A 49 17.82 1.63 -3.75
N LYS A 50 18.10 1.51 -5.06
CA LYS A 50 17.70 2.55 -6.03
C LYS A 50 16.18 2.68 -6.09
N PHE A 51 15.45 1.57 -6.16
CA PHE A 51 13.99 1.61 -6.11
C PHE A 51 13.48 2.22 -4.80
N PHE A 52 14.12 1.91 -3.66
CA PHE A 52 13.74 2.55 -2.40
C PHE A 52 13.98 4.08 -2.43
N ARG A 53 15.09 4.54 -3.03
CA ARG A 53 15.37 5.97 -3.21
C ARG A 53 14.35 6.63 -4.14
N GLU A 54 14.01 5.98 -5.25
CA GLU A 54 13.00 6.46 -6.20
C GLU A 54 11.61 6.52 -5.55
N TYR A 55 11.25 5.54 -4.73
CA TYR A 55 9.99 5.54 -3.98
C TYR A 55 9.89 6.68 -2.95
N ASN A 56 11.03 7.20 -2.50
CA ASN A 56 11.14 8.35 -1.62
C ASN A 56 11.54 9.64 -2.37
N SER A 57 11.50 9.65 -3.71
CA SER A 57 11.70 10.86 -4.48
C SER A 57 10.52 11.83 -4.31
N PRO A 58 10.70 13.14 -4.56
CA PRO A 58 9.60 14.11 -4.50
C PRO A 58 8.39 13.72 -5.35
N GLU A 59 8.62 13.13 -6.53
CA GLU A 59 7.57 12.68 -7.44
C GLU A 59 6.77 11.51 -6.84
N SER A 60 7.46 10.49 -6.32
CA SER A 60 6.80 9.34 -5.68
C SER A 60 6.12 9.72 -4.38
N LEU A 61 6.69 10.65 -3.60
CA LEU A 61 6.06 11.19 -2.40
C LEU A 61 4.73 11.89 -2.72
N LYS A 62 4.65 12.60 -3.85
CA LYS A 62 3.38 13.15 -4.32
C LYS A 62 2.36 12.05 -4.60
N LEU A 63 2.73 11.00 -5.32
CA LEU A 63 1.83 9.87 -5.61
C LEU A 63 1.33 9.18 -4.32
N ARG A 64 2.22 9.02 -3.34
CA ARG A 64 1.88 8.46 -2.02
C ARG A 64 0.97 9.38 -1.21
N GLN A 65 1.17 10.70 -1.28
CA GLN A 65 0.27 11.67 -0.66
C GLN A 65 -1.13 11.59 -1.30
N GLU A 66 -1.21 11.51 -2.63
CA GLU A 66 -2.48 11.34 -3.34
C GLU A 66 -3.20 10.05 -2.90
N PHE A 67 -2.46 8.95 -2.72
CA PHE A 67 -3.00 7.70 -2.18
C PHE A 67 -3.46 7.85 -0.73
N PHE A 68 -2.68 8.54 0.11
CA PHE A 68 -3.03 8.81 1.49
C PHE A 68 -4.34 9.63 1.58
N ASP A 69 -4.52 10.62 0.71
CA ASP A 69 -5.75 11.41 0.64
C ASP A 69 -6.96 10.54 0.24
N VAL A 70 -6.78 9.63 -0.74
CA VAL A 70 -7.82 8.66 -1.10
C VAL A 70 -8.15 7.76 0.09
N LYS A 71 -7.14 7.23 0.79
CA LYS A 71 -7.31 6.38 1.97
C LYS A 71 -8.09 7.11 3.07
N LEU A 72 -7.72 8.36 3.35
CA LEU A 72 -8.37 9.17 4.39
C LEU A 72 -9.81 9.51 4.03
N ALA A 73 -10.07 9.93 2.80
CA ALA A 73 -11.42 10.21 2.32
C ALA A 73 -12.30 8.94 2.31
N THR A 74 -11.73 7.81 1.89
CA THR A 74 -12.42 6.51 1.91
C THR A 74 -12.83 6.15 3.33
N ARG A 75 -11.91 6.27 4.29
CA ARG A 75 -12.20 6.00 5.69
C ARG A 75 -13.32 6.88 6.22
N SER A 76 -13.26 8.19 5.95
CA SER A 76 -14.29 9.13 6.41
C SER A 76 -15.70 8.73 5.91
N GLU A 77 -15.82 8.39 4.62
CA GLU A 77 -17.09 7.96 4.03
C GLU A 77 -17.55 6.58 4.53
N VAL A 78 -16.63 5.63 4.68
CA VAL A 78 -16.92 4.28 5.20
C VAL A 78 -17.37 4.34 6.65
N ASP A 79 -16.67 5.08 7.51
CA ASP A 79 -17.01 5.24 8.93
C ASP A 79 -18.40 5.87 9.08
N GLN A 80 -18.73 6.86 8.25
CA GLN A 80 -20.08 7.44 8.22
C GLN A 80 -21.15 6.40 7.85
N LYS A 81 -20.91 5.61 6.80
CA LYS A 81 -21.86 4.57 6.36
C LYS A 81 -21.99 3.42 7.37
N LEU A 82 -20.89 2.94 7.94
CA LEU A 82 -20.90 1.88 8.95
C LEU A 82 -21.59 2.34 10.24
N SER A 83 -21.44 3.61 10.63
CA SER A 83 -22.12 4.16 11.80
C SER A 83 -23.66 4.14 11.69
N SER A 84 -24.19 4.01 10.47
CA SER A 84 -25.64 3.86 10.21
C SER A 84 -26.15 2.42 10.37
N LEU A 85 -25.26 1.42 10.38
CA LEU A 85 -25.58 -0.02 10.49
C LEU A 85 -25.70 -0.52 11.93
N ARG A 86 -26.07 0.33 12.90
CA ARG A 86 -26.07 0.02 14.34
C ARG A 86 -26.80 -1.30 14.66
N GLY A 87 -26.06 -2.29 15.16
CA GLY A 87 -26.61 -3.48 15.84
C GLY A 87 -26.21 -4.84 15.28
N ASP A 88 -25.64 -4.91 14.08
CA ASP A 88 -25.22 -6.19 13.45
C ASP A 88 -23.75 -6.14 13.02
N THR A 89 -22.86 -6.49 13.95
CA THR A 89 -21.40 -6.50 13.76
C THR A 89 -20.97 -7.44 12.65
N ASN A 90 -21.67 -8.56 12.46
CA ASN A 90 -21.35 -9.55 11.44
C ASN A 90 -21.70 -9.01 10.04
N ALA A 91 -22.86 -8.36 9.90
CA ALA A 91 -23.22 -7.69 8.65
C ALA A 91 -22.29 -6.51 8.33
N ALA A 92 -21.89 -5.73 9.34
CA ALA A 92 -20.96 -4.61 9.18
C ALA A 92 -19.57 -5.09 8.71
N MET A 93 -19.02 -6.15 9.31
CA MET A 93 -17.74 -6.71 8.90
C MET A 93 -17.78 -7.34 7.50
N ALA A 94 -18.86 -8.05 7.16
CA ALA A 94 -19.03 -8.65 5.84
C ALA A 94 -19.11 -7.60 4.72
N GLN A 95 -19.66 -6.42 5.02
CA GLN A 95 -19.79 -5.33 4.05
C GLN A 95 -18.60 -4.38 4.02
N ALA A 96 -17.82 -4.29 5.11
CA ALA A 96 -16.75 -3.31 5.26
C ALA A 96 -15.73 -3.38 4.11
N GLU A 97 -15.28 -4.57 3.73
CA GLU A 97 -14.28 -4.74 2.67
C GLU A 97 -14.79 -4.25 1.31
N HIS A 98 -15.98 -4.67 0.91
CA HIS A 98 -16.62 -4.19 -0.32
C HIS A 98 -16.87 -2.68 -0.27
N LEU A 99 -17.29 -2.16 0.89
CA LEU A 99 -17.57 -0.73 1.06
C LEU A 99 -16.31 0.12 0.94
N ILE A 100 -15.19 -0.35 1.50
CA ILE A 100 -13.89 0.33 1.40
C ILE A 100 -13.47 0.42 -0.05
N ARG A 101 -13.45 -0.70 -0.78
CA ARG A 101 -12.96 -0.75 -2.16
C ARG A 101 -13.84 0.04 -3.12
N SER A 102 -15.16 -0.14 -3.03
CA SER A 102 -16.11 0.61 -3.87
C SER A 102 -16.09 2.11 -3.58
N THR A 103 -15.93 2.52 -2.31
CA THR A 103 -15.79 3.93 -1.93
C THR A 103 -14.47 4.51 -2.43
N ALA A 104 -13.36 3.80 -2.26
CA ALA A 104 -12.06 4.23 -2.79
C ALA A 104 -12.11 4.40 -4.31
N MET A 105 -12.70 3.43 -5.01
CA MET A 105 -12.90 3.49 -6.46
C MET A 105 -13.69 4.73 -6.89
N LYS A 106 -14.81 4.99 -6.21
CA LYS A 106 -15.63 6.17 -6.46
C LYS A 106 -14.82 7.46 -6.26
N ILE A 107 -14.09 7.58 -5.16
CA ILE A 107 -13.24 8.76 -4.87
C ILE A 107 -12.20 8.97 -5.97
N ILE A 108 -11.55 7.90 -6.43
CA ILE A 108 -10.54 7.96 -7.49
C ILE A 108 -11.13 8.49 -8.79
N ILE A 109 -12.33 8.04 -9.15
CA ILE A 109 -13.06 8.51 -10.34
C ILE A 109 -13.46 9.98 -10.16
N ASP A 110 -14.17 10.30 -9.08
CA ASP A 110 -14.77 11.61 -8.84
C ASP A 110 -13.70 12.71 -8.73
N GLN A 111 -12.58 12.40 -8.06
CA GLN A 111 -11.46 13.32 -7.89
C GLN A 111 -10.41 13.23 -9.01
N LYS A 112 -10.66 12.42 -10.05
CA LYS A 112 -9.76 12.24 -11.21
C LYS A 112 -8.34 11.79 -10.84
N LYS A 113 -8.17 11.05 -9.74
CA LYS A 113 -6.87 10.55 -9.24
C LYS A 113 -6.37 9.28 -9.95
N GLY A 114 -7.12 8.75 -10.91
CA GLY A 114 -6.80 7.47 -11.56
C GLY A 114 -5.47 7.46 -12.33
N PHE A 115 -4.96 8.60 -12.80
CA PHE A 115 -3.63 8.66 -13.41
C PHE A 115 -2.53 8.44 -12.35
N ASP A 116 -2.60 9.15 -11.23
CA ASP A 116 -1.59 9.05 -10.17
C ASP A 116 -1.62 7.68 -9.49
N MET A 117 -2.81 7.11 -9.26
CA MET A 117 -2.94 5.74 -8.71
C MET A 117 -2.31 4.70 -9.63
N ARG A 118 -2.48 4.85 -10.96
CA ARG A 118 -1.82 3.98 -11.93
C ARG A 118 -0.30 4.06 -11.84
N ARG A 119 0.26 5.27 -11.81
CA ARG A 119 1.71 5.46 -11.71
C ARG A 119 2.28 4.86 -10.43
N LEU A 120 1.57 5.02 -9.31
CA LEU A 120 1.97 4.42 -8.05
C LEU A 120 2.03 2.90 -8.16
N ILE A 121 1.00 2.27 -8.71
CA ILE A 121 0.95 0.80 -8.90
C ILE A 121 2.02 0.32 -9.89
N GLU A 122 2.23 1.03 -11.00
CA GLU A 122 3.24 0.67 -12.01
C GLU A 122 4.66 0.65 -11.44
N MET A 123 4.96 1.50 -10.46
CA MET A 123 6.25 1.45 -9.77
C MET A 123 6.44 0.11 -9.03
N PHE A 124 5.41 -0.45 -8.40
CA PHE A 124 5.51 -1.78 -7.78
C PHE A 124 5.66 -2.89 -8.83
N ASP A 125 5.00 -2.75 -9.99
CA ASP A 125 5.20 -3.68 -11.11
C ASP A 125 6.65 -3.67 -11.62
N GLN A 126 7.30 -2.49 -11.66
CA GLN A 126 8.71 -2.37 -12.00
C GLN A 126 9.63 -2.99 -10.96
N VAL A 127 9.32 -2.78 -9.67
CA VAL A 127 10.05 -3.40 -8.55
C VAL A 127 9.99 -4.93 -8.65
N GLU A 128 8.81 -5.50 -8.88
CA GLU A 128 8.68 -6.96 -9.01
C GLU A 128 9.36 -7.48 -10.27
N ALA A 129 9.30 -6.75 -11.39
CA ALA A 129 10.07 -7.12 -12.58
C ALA A 129 11.58 -7.19 -12.30
N CYS A 130 12.11 -6.29 -11.47
CA CYS A 130 13.52 -6.34 -11.06
C CYS A 130 13.85 -7.60 -10.25
N VAL A 131 12.92 -8.04 -9.39
CA VAL A 131 13.06 -9.28 -8.62
C VAL A 131 12.96 -10.51 -9.54
N ASP A 132 11.97 -10.55 -10.43
CA ASP A 132 11.74 -11.63 -11.40
C ASP A 132 12.96 -11.82 -12.34
N LEU A 133 13.60 -10.73 -12.73
CA LEU A 133 14.81 -10.75 -13.57
C LEU A 133 16.10 -11.03 -12.78
N ASN A 134 16.01 -11.33 -11.48
CA ASN A 134 17.14 -11.58 -10.58
C ASN A 134 18.14 -10.39 -10.51
N VAL A 135 17.67 -9.18 -10.78
CA VAL A 135 18.45 -7.94 -10.71
C VAL A 135 18.41 -7.36 -9.31
N CYS A 136 17.25 -7.39 -8.64
CA CYS A 136 17.08 -6.93 -7.27
C CYS A 136 17.20 -8.07 -6.26
N ASP A 137 17.63 -7.75 -5.04
CA ASP A 137 17.56 -8.64 -3.87
C ASP A 137 16.12 -8.68 -3.34
N ARG A 138 15.52 -9.89 -3.32
CA ARG A 138 14.12 -10.12 -2.96
C ARG A 138 13.83 -9.75 -1.50
N ASP A 139 14.72 -10.10 -0.57
CA ASP A 139 14.52 -9.85 0.85
C ASP A 139 14.57 -8.36 1.16
N VAL A 140 15.49 -7.64 0.51
CA VAL A 140 15.59 -6.19 0.63
C VAL A 140 14.35 -5.51 0.06
N ILE A 141 13.90 -5.89 -1.13
CA ILE A 141 12.67 -5.35 -1.73
C ILE A 141 11.47 -5.62 -0.83
N TYR A 142 11.28 -6.86 -0.39
CA TYR A 142 10.14 -7.20 0.46
C TYR A 142 10.13 -6.39 1.76
N ARG A 143 11.30 -6.23 2.40
CA ARG A 143 11.44 -5.43 3.62
C ARG A 143 11.02 -3.97 3.44
N PHE A 144 11.27 -3.37 2.28
CA PHE A 144 10.94 -1.97 2.02
C PHE A 144 9.50 -1.76 1.56
N PHE A 145 9.00 -2.66 0.72
CA PHE A 145 7.78 -2.41 -0.04
C PHE A 145 6.55 -3.18 0.48
N ASN A 146 6.72 -4.21 1.32
CA ASN A 146 5.60 -5.07 1.70
C ASN A 146 4.45 -4.33 2.40
N ALA A 147 4.77 -3.51 3.40
CA ALA A 147 3.74 -2.83 4.18
C ALA A 147 2.89 -1.90 3.29
N ASP A 148 3.54 -1.10 2.46
CA ASP A 148 2.86 -0.18 1.55
C ASP A 148 2.13 -0.94 0.43
N ALA A 149 2.71 -2.01 -0.12
CA ALA A 149 2.06 -2.88 -1.11
C ALA A 149 0.77 -3.50 -0.55
N TYR A 150 0.79 -3.96 0.70
CA TYR A 150 -0.39 -4.52 1.37
C TYR A 150 -1.52 -3.49 1.49
N GLU A 151 -1.21 -2.27 1.96
CA GLU A 151 -2.22 -1.22 2.09
C GLU A 151 -2.78 -0.78 0.74
N ILE A 152 -1.91 -0.56 -0.24
CA ILE A 152 -2.29 -0.17 -1.60
C ILE A 152 -3.17 -1.25 -2.22
N ARG A 153 -2.79 -2.52 -2.09
CA ARG A 153 -3.59 -3.65 -2.56
C ARG A 153 -4.98 -3.62 -1.94
N TYR A 154 -5.05 -3.48 -0.62
CA TYR A 154 -6.30 -3.56 0.11
C TYR A 154 -7.31 -2.49 -0.33
N ILE A 155 -6.85 -1.25 -0.50
CA ILE A 155 -7.68 -0.09 -0.87
C ILE A 155 -7.98 -0.03 -2.36
N LEU A 156 -6.99 -0.31 -3.21
CA LEU A 156 -7.09 -0.14 -4.66
C LEU A 156 -7.47 -1.41 -5.43
N MET A 157 -7.88 -2.49 -4.76
CA MET A 157 -8.12 -3.78 -5.43
C MET A 157 -9.11 -3.67 -6.59
N ASP A 158 -10.28 -3.06 -6.39
CA ASP A 158 -11.29 -2.91 -7.45
C ASP A 158 -10.78 -2.03 -8.61
N PHE A 159 -9.96 -1.03 -8.30
CA PHE A 159 -9.31 -0.18 -9.30
C PHE A 159 -8.30 -0.97 -10.14
N ILE A 160 -7.47 -1.78 -9.48
CA ILE A 160 -6.51 -2.68 -10.13
C ILE A 160 -7.25 -3.68 -11.02
N ASP A 161 -8.29 -4.32 -10.50
CA ASP A 161 -9.06 -5.34 -11.22
C ASP A 161 -9.75 -4.75 -12.46
N GLN A 162 -10.27 -3.52 -12.37
CA GLN A 162 -10.82 -2.83 -13.54
C GLN A 162 -9.77 -2.62 -14.64
N ILE A 163 -8.54 -2.25 -14.29
CA ILE A 163 -7.47 -2.04 -15.27
C ILE A 163 -6.99 -3.38 -15.84
N LYS A 164 -6.92 -4.44 -15.02
CA LYS A 164 -6.53 -5.79 -15.45
C LYS A 164 -7.40 -6.33 -16.59
N LEU A 165 -8.66 -5.89 -16.71
CA LEU A 165 -9.53 -6.21 -17.85
C LEU A 165 -8.92 -5.82 -19.21
N THR A 166 -8.06 -4.80 -19.23
CA THR A 166 -7.37 -4.31 -20.45
C THR A 166 -5.86 -4.55 -20.43
N ARG A 167 -5.25 -4.68 -19.24
CA ARG A 167 -3.81 -4.91 -19.05
C ARG A 167 -3.62 -6.04 -18.03
N PRO A 168 -3.66 -7.32 -18.43
CA PRO A 168 -3.68 -8.45 -17.49
C PRO A 168 -2.52 -8.53 -16.48
N GLY A 169 -1.36 -7.94 -16.79
CA GLY A 169 -0.20 -7.89 -15.90
C GLY A 169 -0.17 -6.70 -14.93
N PHE A 170 -1.12 -5.77 -15.01
CA PHE A 170 -1.15 -4.58 -14.16
C PHE A 170 -1.39 -4.94 -12.69
N GLY A 171 -0.59 -4.39 -11.78
CA GLY A 171 -0.69 -4.63 -10.34
C GLY A 171 -0.11 -5.98 -9.88
N LYS A 172 0.59 -6.72 -10.75
CA LYS A 172 1.28 -7.96 -10.38
C LYS A 172 2.29 -7.72 -9.26
N GLY A 173 3.00 -6.59 -9.27
CA GLY A 173 3.98 -6.27 -8.25
C GLY A 173 3.35 -5.98 -6.89
N ILE A 174 2.19 -5.32 -6.88
CA ILE A 174 1.40 -5.14 -5.66
C ILE A 174 0.96 -6.49 -5.10
N ASP A 175 0.43 -7.38 -5.95
CA ASP A 175 0.03 -8.72 -5.53
C ASP A 175 1.21 -9.53 -4.96
N ALA A 176 2.36 -9.54 -5.64
CA ALA A 176 3.55 -10.26 -5.23
C ALA A 176 4.16 -9.74 -3.92
N LEU A 177 4.19 -8.41 -3.73
CA LEU A 177 4.84 -7.79 -2.59
C LEU A 177 3.92 -7.67 -1.37
N SER A 178 2.61 -7.78 -1.53
CA SER A 178 1.64 -7.65 -0.43
C SER A 178 1.64 -8.83 0.57
N TYR A 179 2.19 -9.99 0.19
CA TYR A 179 2.26 -11.18 1.03
C TYR A 179 3.65 -11.78 1.05
N LYS A 180 4.16 -12.14 2.23
CA LYS A 180 5.47 -12.81 2.35
C LYS A 180 5.30 -14.22 1.79
N PRO A 181 6.11 -14.65 0.82
CA PRO A 181 6.22 -16.07 0.53
C PRO A 181 6.59 -16.79 1.84
N LYS A 182 5.87 -17.86 2.19
CA LYS A 182 6.36 -18.79 3.21
C LYS A 182 7.48 -19.58 2.54
N ASP A 183 8.69 -19.42 3.05
CA ASP A 183 9.84 -20.25 2.70
C ASP A 183 9.59 -21.72 3.08
#